data_AF-A0A6P6FWL9-F1
#
_entry.id   AF-A0A6P6FWL9-F1
#
_cell.length_a   1.000
_cell.length_b   1.000
_cell.length_c   1.000
_cell.angle_alpha   90.00
_cell.angle_beta   90.00
_cell.angle_gamma   90.00
#
_symmetry.space_group_name_H-M   'P 1'
#
loop_
_entity.id
_entity.type
_entity.pdbx_description
1 polymer ?
#
loop_
_entity_poly.entity_id
_entity_poly.type
_entity_poly.pdbx_seq_one_letter_code
_entity_poly.pdbx_strand_id
1 'polypeptide(L)' 'LFCSDVPMAQFIINLNSTLPASQKFIIHILDSTHMFVQPHAAEMIRSAVSDFRDQNSYEKPA' A
#
# COMPACT_ATOMS: atom_id res chain seq x y z
N LEU A 1 2.05 -2.60 -12.94
CA LEU A 1 0.97 -1.64 -12.65
C LEU A 1 0.21 -2.16 -11.44
N PHE A 2 -0.01 -1.32 -10.43
CA PHE A 2 -0.82 -1.64 -9.26
C PHE A 2 -2.10 -0.82 -9.29
N CYS A 3 -3.23 -1.46 -9.00
CA CYS A 3 -4.56 -0.86 -8.97
C CYS A 3 -5.25 -1.20 -7.65
N SER A 4 -5.81 -0.20 -6.96
CA SER A 4 -6.65 -0.42 -5.78
C SER A 4 -7.71 0.67 -5.66
N ASP A 5 -8.69 0.45 -4.79
CA ASP A 5 -9.61 1.47 -4.32
C ASP A 5 -8.88 2.68 -3.72
N VAL A 6 -9.53 3.85 -3.79
CA VAL A 6 -8.93 5.14 -3.39
C VAL A 6 -8.34 5.14 -1.97
N PRO A 7 -9.01 4.61 -0.93
CA PRO A 7 -8.44 4.60 0.42
C PRO A 7 -7.14 3.79 0.52
N MET A 8 -7.09 2.64 -0.16
CA MET A 8 -5.92 1.78 -0.14
C MET A 8 -4.76 2.35 -0.96
N ALA A 9 -5.06 3.01 -2.08
CA ALA A 9 -4.06 3.75 -2.84
C ALA A 9 -3.44 4.87 -1.99
N GLN A 10 -4.26 5.62 -1.25
CA GLN A 10 -3.78 6.64 -0.31
C GLN A 10 -2.91 6.05 0.80
N PHE A 11 -3.31 4.90 1.38
CA PHE A 11 -2.50 4.18 2.36
C PHE A 11 -1.11 3.84 1.80
N ILE A 12 -1.04 3.29 0.59
CA ILE A 12 0.23 2.90 -0.04
C ILE A 12 1.10 4.11 -0.38
N ILE A 13 0.51 5.21 -0.86
CA ILE A 13 1.22 6.48 -1.08
C ILE A 13 1.83 6.97 0.23
N ASN A 14 1.06 6.93 1.30
CA ASN A 14 1.51 7.36 2.62
C ASN A 14 2.62 6.44 3.15
N LEU A 15 2.48 5.12 3.00
CA LEU A 15 3.51 4.13 3.33
C LEU A 15 4.81 4.39 2.57
N ASN A 16 4.75 4.66 1.27
CA ASN A 16 5.94 5.02 0.49
C ASN A 16 6.57 6.35 0.95
N SER A 17 5.77 7.28 1.48
CA SER A 17 6.26 8.58 1.95
C SER A 17 7.03 8.48 3.27
N THR A 18 6.70 7.49 4.13
CA THR A 18 7.38 7.27 5.41
C THR A 18 8.70 6.50 5.27
N LEU A 19 8.93 5.86 4.12
CA LEU A 19 10.17 5.13 3.85
C LEU A 19 11.33 6.05 3.45
N PRO A 20 12.57 5.69 3.82
CA PRO A 20 13.79 6.31 3.30
C PRO A 20 13.85 6.28 1.78
N ALA A 21 14.56 7.23 1.16
CA ALA A 21 14.67 7.35 -0.29
C ALA A 21 15.15 6.04 -0.98
N SER A 22 16.04 5.28 -0.34
CA SER A 22 16.54 3.99 -0.83
C SER A 22 15.50 2.87 -0.84
N GLN A 23 14.40 3.04 -0.11
CA GLN A 23 13.33 2.06 0.07
C GLN A 23 12.01 2.50 -0.58
N LYS A 24 11.98 3.69 -1.20
CA LYS A 24 10.82 4.13 -1.96
C LYS A 24 10.62 3.24 -3.18
N PHE A 25 9.39 2.81 -3.36
CA PHE A 25 9.00 1.82 -4.34
C PHE A 25 8.00 2.36 -5.38
N ILE A 26 7.37 3.51 -5.12
CA ILE A 26 6.52 4.17 -6.12
C ILE A 26 7.41 4.88 -7.13
N ILE A 27 7.29 4.48 -8.39
CA ILE A 27 7.96 5.10 -9.53
C ILE A 27 7.13 6.27 -10.04
N HIS A 28 5.83 6.07 -10.19
CA HIS A 28 4.91 7.10 -10.71
C HIS A 28 3.47 6.85 -10.25
N ILE A 29 2.71 7.92 -10.04
CA ILE A 29 1.27 7.87 -9.74
C ILE A 29 0.53 8.31 -11.01
N LEU A 30 -0.36 7.46 -11.52
CA LEU A 30 -1.13 7.74 -12.74
C LEU A 30 -2.42 8.48 -12.42
N ASP A 31 -3.13 8.04 -11.39
CA ASP A 31 -4.35 8.65 -10.87
C ASP A 31 -4.56 8.24 -9.39
N SER A 32 -5.76 8.50 -8.85
CA SER A 32 -6.11 8.19 -7.46
C SER A 32 -6.19 6.70 -7.13
N THR A 33 -6.11 5.81 -8.12
CA THR A 33 -6.29 4.35 -8.00
C THR A 33 -5.17 3.55 -8.68
N HIS A 34 -4.40 4.16 -9.58
CA HIS A 34 -3.38 3.52 -10.41
C HIS A 34 -1.98 4.08 -10.14
N MET A 35 -1.02 3.18 -9.96
CA MET A 35 0.37 3.54 -9.69
C MET A 35 1.36 2.53 -10.29
N PHE A 36 2.48 3.06 -10.76
CA PHE A 36 3.66 2.27 -11.11
C PHE A 36 4.53 2.08 -9.88
N VAL A 37 4.72 0.83 -9.49
CA VAL A 37 5.56 0.41 -8.37
C VAL A 37 6.67 -0.51 -8.86
N GLN A 38 7.77 -0.56 -8.11
CA GLN A 38 8.85 -1.50 -8.37
C GLN A 38 8.35 -2.95 -8.25
N PRO A 39 8.86 -3.90 -9.06
CA PRO A 39 8.34 -5.28 -9.09
C PRO A 39 8.40 -5.99 -7.74
N HIS A 40 9.48 -5.80 -6.98
CA HIS A 40 9.68 -6.42 -5.67
C HIS A 40 8.78 -5.83 -4.58
N ALA A 41 8.19 -4.65 -4.81
CA ALA A 41 7.31 -4.02 -3.83
C ALA A 41 5.92 -4.64 -3.78
N ALA A 42 5.55 -5.45 -4.79
CA ALA A 42 4.24 -6.10 -4.82
C ALA A 42 4.02 -7.02 -3.60
N GLU A 43 5.06 -7.76 -3.18
CA GLU A 43 4.99 -8.64 -2.00
C GLU A 43 4.92 -7.81 -0.70
N MET A 44 5.75 -6.77 -0.58
CA MET A 44 5.75 -5.87 0.56
C MET A 44 4.40 -5.18 0.74
N ILE A 45 3.82 -4.66 -0.36
CA ILE A 45 2.50 -4.03 -0.36
C ILE A 45 1.44 -5.05 0.09
N ARG A 46 1.45 -6.28 -0.43
CA ARG A 46 0.50 -7.31 -0.01
C ARG A 46 0.58 -7.60 1.49
N SER A 47 1.79 -7.73 2.03
CA SER A 47 1.98 -7.97 3.46
C SER A 47 1.44 -6.81 4.29
N ALA A 48 1.83 -5.56 3.95
CA ALA A 48 1.38 -4.37 4.67
C ALA A 48 -0.15 -4.17 4.61
N VAL A 49 -0.78 -4.49 3.47
CA VAL A 49 -2.24 -4.44 3.33
C VAL A 49 -2.93 -5.53 4.15
N SER A 50 -2.34 -6.72 4.24
CA SER A 50 -2.85 -7.80 5.11
C SER A 50 -2.81 -7.36 6.57
N ASP A 51 -1.65 -6.90 7.04
CA ASP A 51 -1.46 -6.46 8.43
C ASP A 51 -2.41 -5.30 8.79
N PHE A 52 -2.58 -4.36 7.86
CA PHE A 52 -3.52 -3.25 8.02
C PHE A 52 -4.98 -3.72 8.11
N ARG A 53 -5.37 -4.74 7.34
CA ARG A 53 -6.72 -5.32 7.43
C ARG A 53 -6.92 -6.08 8.72
N ASP A 54 -5.93 -6.84 9.16
CA ASP A 54 -6.01 -7.62 10.40
C ASP A 54 -6.13 -6.70 11.62
N GLN A 55 -5.38 -5.59 11.66
CA GLN A 55 -5.49 -4.59 12.73
C GLN A 55 -6.82 -3.83 12.75
N ASN A 56 -7.50 -3.71 11.59
CA ASN A 56 -8.79 -3.05 11.48
C ASN A 56 -9.97 -4.02 11.50
N SER A 57 -9.72 -5.33 11.55
CA SER A 57 -10.77 -6.34 11.66
C SER A 57 -11.27 -6.38 13.10
N TYR A 58 -12.45 -5.82 13.33
CA TYR A 58 -13.13 -5.93 14.62
C TYR A 58 -13.59 -7.38 14.82
N GLU A 59 -12.93 -8.11 15.72
CA GLU A 59 -13.49 -9.33 16.28
C GLU A 59 -14.49 -8.98 17.38
N LYS A 60 -15.74 -9.40 17.23
CA LYS A 60 -16.76 -9.24 18.26
C LYS A 60 -16.32 -10.02 19.52
N PRO A 61 -16.21 -9.38 20.69
CA PRO A 61 -15.90 -10.08 21.93
C PRO A 61 -16.99 -11.14 22.20
N ALA A 62 -16.56 -12.35 22.56
CA ALA A 62 -17.44 -13.46 22.93
C ALA A 62 -18.21 -13.19 24.23
#